data_AF-A0A316QHX2-F1
#
_entry.id   AF-A0A316QHX2-F1
#
_cell.length_a   1.000
_cell.length_b   1.000
_cell.length_c   1.000
_cell.angle_alpha   90.00
_cell.angle_beta   90.00
_cell.angle_gamma   90.00
#
_symmetry.space_group_name_H-M   'P 1'
#
loop_
_entity.id
_entity.type
_entity.pdbx_description
1 polymer ?
#
loop_
_entity_poly.entity_id
_entity_poly.type
_entity_poly.pdbx_seq_one_letter_code
_entity_poly.pdbx_strand_id
1 'polypeptide(L)'
;MNFTSDVKREIISRGISGGAAKKAALSAFVRTSGVLGETGGRRTFYIVSETENVAEFFTSLFGDTFGEELSVARASMDRMSGRDKLVLACMSENPEKLLWELGLLKRGGGEFSSGISRRTVPDEDCAIAYIKGAFLGGGSCILPAEGGKTGYHLEFVFPEKRTAEEFRGLLAEEELISKVVERSGAAVVYIKSKETISDFLSILGAESSLKKFSELVERRDEANRSNRAANCFSGNADKSATAAVRQVLAIRAIEREEGLENLETELKETARARLENPSLSLKELAEKLEISKSCLNHRMRKIEELASKISAK
;
A
#
# COMPACT_ATOMS: atom_id res chain seq x y z
N MET A 1 -1.00 16.01 10.28
CA MET A 1 -2.33 15.36 10.16
C MET A 1 -2.15 14.11 9.31
N ASN A 2 -2.55 12.93 9.78
CA ASN A 2 -2.31 11.68 9.05
C ASN A 2 -3.51 11.34 8.16
N PHE A 3 -3.28 10.65 7.04
CA PHE A 3 -4.31 10.34 6.05
C PHE A 3 -5.47 9.49 6.63
N THR A 4 -5.16 8.63 7.61
CA THR A 4 -6.19 7.85 8.33
C THR A 4 -7.23 8.74 8.99
N SER A 5 -6.81 9.80 9.69
CA SER A 5 -7.71 10.74 10.36
C SER A 5 -8.60 11.51 9.38
N ASP A 6 -8.12 11.80 8.17
CA ASP A 6 -8.92 12.43 7.12
C ASP A 6 -10.07 11.52 6.68
N VAL A 7 -9.75 10.27 6.37
CA VAL A 7 -10.76 9.27 5.96
C VAL A 7 -11.78 9.05 7.07
N LYS A 8 -11.33 8.86 8.33
CA LYS A 8 -12.24 8.65 9.48
C LYS A 8 -13.19 9.83 9.67
N ARG A 9 -12.70 11.06 9.57
CA ARG A 9 -13.53 12.28 9.70
C ARG A 9 -14.59 12.38 8.61
N GLU A 10 -14.24 12.01 7.38
CA GLU A 10 -15.16 12.06 6.25
C GLU A 10 -16.30 11.03 6.42
N ILE A 11 -15.97 9.80 6.83
CA ILE A 11 -16.97 8.77 7.18
C ILE A 11 -17.90 9.28 8.29
N ILE A 12 -17.34 9.84 9.37
CA ILE A 12 -18.12 10.40 10.49
C ILE A 12 -19.06 11.50 10.01
N SER A 13 -18.58 12.43 9.18
CA SER A 13 -19.38 13.56 8.69
C SER A 13 -20.57 13.14 7.82
N ARG A 14 -20.44 12.03 7.10
CA ARG A 14 -21.54 11.46 6.28
C ARG A 14 -22.55 10.69 7.12
N GLY A 15 -22.11 10.14 8.25
CA GLY A 15 -22.94 9.31 9.11
C GLY A 15 -23.29 7.95 8.50
N ILE A 16 -24.12 7.20 9.23
CA ILE A 16 -24.62 5.88 8.85
C ILE A 16 -26.14 5.88 9.06
N SER A 17 -26.87 5.62 7.98
CA SER A 17 -28.33 5.67 7.94
C SER A 17 -28.93 4.26 7.89
N GLY A 18 -30.13 4.08 8.45
CA GLY A 18 -30.83 2.79 8.47
C GLY A 18 -30.49 1.93 9.68
N GLY A 19 -31.51 1.38 10.34
CA GLY A 19 -31.33 0.66 11.61
C GLY A 19 -30.43 -0.58 11.50
N ALA A 20 -30.54 -1.35 10.41
CA ALA A 20 -29.70 -2.52 10.17
C ALA A 20 -28.23 -2.13 9.94
N ALA A 21 -27.98 -1.12 9.10
CA ALA A 21 -26.64 -0.60 8.83
C ALA A 21 -25.98 0.00 10.09
N LYS A 22 -26.73 0.73 10.93
CA LYS A 22 -26.21 1.22 12.23
C LYS A 22 -25.75 0.05 13.12
N LYS A 23 -26.55 -1.02 13.21
CA LYS A 23 -26.18 -2.24 13.96
C LYS A 23 -24.96 -2.95 13.36
N ALA A 24 -24.86 -3.01 12.04
CA ALA A 24 -23.71 -3.59 11.34
C ALA A 24 -22.41 -2.83 11.67
N ALA A 25 -22.45 -1.50 11.60
CA ALA A 25 -21.32 -0.65 11.94
C ALA A 25 -20.91 -0.77 13.42
N LEU A 26 -21.88 -0.77 14.33
CA LEU A 26 -21.64 -0.97 15.76
C LEU A 26 -21.03 -2.35 16.05
N SER A 27 -21.52 -3.40 15.37
CA SER A 27 -20.96 -4.75 15.50
C SER A 27 -19.49 -4.79 15.09
N ALA A 28 -19.17 -4.23 13.92
CA ALA A 28 -17.81 -4.14 13.42
C ALA A 28 -16.89 -3.37 14.38
N PHE A 29 -17.37 -2.23 14.88
CA PHE A 29 -16.64 -1.38 15.80
C PHE A 29 -16.32 -2.10 17.12
N VAL A 30 -17.28 -2.80 17.72
CA VAL A 30 -17.04 -3.62 18.92
C VAL A 30 -16.09 -4.79 18.63
N ARG A 31 -16.13 -5.37 17.42
CA ARG A 31 -15.22 -6.46 17.04
C ARG A 31 -13.77 -6.00 16.83
N THR A 32 -13.55 -4.76 16.44
CA THR A 32 -12.20 -4.21 16.22
C THR A 32 -11.63 -3.47 17.43
N SER A 33 -12.50 -2.82 18.20
CA SER A 33 -12.11 -1.86 19.26
C SER A 33 -12.72 -2.18 20.61
N GLY A 34 -13.55 -3.22 20.69
CA GLY A 34 -14.20 -3.65 21.92
C GLY A 34 -13.43 -4.71 22.67
N VAL A 35 -13.65 -4.75 23.98
CA VAL A 35 -13.25 -5.82 24.89
C VAL A 35 -14.53 -6.48 25.38
N LEU A 36 -14.75 -7.73 24.98
CA LEU A 36 -15.84 -8.56 25.48
C LEU A 36 -15.45 -9.13 26.85
N GLY A 37 -16.37 -9.12 27.80
CA GLY A 37 -16.11 -9.56 29.16
C GLY A 37 -17.36 -9.97 29.92
N GLU A 38 -17.19 -10.24 31.20
CA GLU A 38 -18.27 -10.63 32.10
C GLU A 38 -18.19 -9.79 33.37
N THR A 39 -19.33 -9.30 33.86
CA THR A 39 -19.42 -8.51 35.10
C THR A 39 -20.66 -8.96 35.86
N GLY A 40 -20.49 -9.38 37.11
CA GLY A 40 -21.60 -9.87 37.94
C GLY A 40 -22.33 -11.08 37.34
N GLY A 41 -21.63 -11.95 36.61
CA GLY A 41 -22.20 -13.11 35.92
C GLY A 41 -22.97 -12.79 34.64
N ARG A 42 -22.96 -11.53 34.18
CA ARG A 42 -23.58 -11.10 32.92
C ARG A 42 -22.52 -10.70 31.92
N ARG A 43 -22.70 -11.08 30.66
CA ARG A 43 -21.76 -10.67 29.60
C ARG A 43 -21.97 -9.22 29.22
N THR A 44 -20.86 -8.55 29.01
CA THR A 44 -20.82 -7.12 28.68
C THR A 44 -19.68 -6.83 27.71
N PHE A 45 -19.60 -5.59 27.24
CA PHE A 45 -18.50 -5.11 26.43
C PHE A 45 -18.09 -3.71 26.87
N TYR A 46 -16.81 -3.42 26.66
CA TYR A 46 -16.24 -2.08 26.73
C TYR A 46 -15.72 -1.71 25.36
N ILE A 47 -15.75 -0.44 25.01
CA ILE A 47 -15.14 0.07 23.78
C ILE A 47 -13.91 0.87 24.16
N VAL A 48 -12.81 0.65 23.46
CA VAL A 48 -11.58 1.43 23.60
C VAL A 48 -11.39 2.24 22.32
N SER A 49 -11.50 3.56 22.42
CA SER A 49 -11.22 4.47 21.32
C SER A 49 -9.96 5.29 21.59
N GLU A 50 -9.10 5.43 20.59
CA GLU A 50 -7.93 6.31 20.61
C GLU A 50 -8.26 7.72 20.06
N THR A 51 -9.50 7.98 19.68
CA THR A 51 -9.90 9.28 19.12
C THR A 51 -11.29 9.68 19.61
N GLU A 52 -11.38 10.92 20.10
CA GLU A 52 -12.60 11.48 20.69
C GLU A 52 -13.75 11.54 19.68
N ASN A 53 -13.51 12.02 18.46
CA ASN A 53 -14.54 12.08 17.41
C ASN A 53 -15.13 10.71 17.04
N VAL A 54 -14.32 9.65 17.06
CA VAL A 54 -14.80 8.27 16.83
C VAL A 54 -15.64 7.80 18.03
N ALA A 55 -15.20 8.11 19.25
CA ALA A 55 -15.93 7.79 20.47
C ALA A 55 -17.31 8.48 20.48
N GLU A 56 -17.35 9.79 20.25
CA GLU A 56 -18.58 10.58 20.16
C GLU A 56 -19.53 10.07 19.08
N PHE A 57 -18.99 9.80 17.88
CA PHE A 57 -19.78 9.27 16.77
C PHE A 57 -20.47 7.95 17.16
N PHE A 58 -19.74 7.01 17.75
CA PHE A 58 -20.31 5.73 18.14
C PHE A 58 -21.20 5.80 19.38
N THR A 59 -20.95 6.72 20.32
CA THR A 59 -21.88 6.99 21.43
C THR A 59 -23.22 7.50 20.91
N SER A 60 -23.21 8.47 19.99
CA SER A 60 -24.44 8.96 19.35
C SER A 60 -25.11 7.87 18.51
N LEU A 61 -24.35 7.12 17.71
CA LEU A 61 -24.87 6.03 16.89
C LEU A 61 -25.53 4.94 17.74
N PHE A 62 -24.94 4.62 18.88
CA PHE A 62 -25.46 3.63 19.83
C PHE A 62 -26.75 4.12 20.50
N GLY A 63 -26.78 5.37 20.98
CA GLY A 63 -27.98 6.01 21.53
C GLY A 63 -29.14 6.04 20.55
N ASP A 64 -28.88 6.44 19.30
CA ASP A 64 -29.86 6.42 18.22
C ASP A 64 -30.41 5.01 17.91
N THR A 65 -29.58 3.97 18.08
CA THR A 65 -29.91 2.61 17.67
C THR A 65 -30.67 1.85 18.75
N PHE A 66 -30.32 2.07 20.02
CA PHE A 66 -30.82 1.27 21.14
C PHE A 66 -31.59 2.08 22.18
N GLY A 67 -31.53 3.42 22.15
CA GLY A 67 -32.06 4.27 23.22
C GLY A 67 -31.28 4.15 24.54
N GLU A 68 -30.04 3.67 24.46
CA GLU A 68 -29.16 3.35 25.60
C GLU A 68 -27.88 4.18 25.50
N GLU A 69 -27.25 4.51 26.62
CA GLU A 69 -26.05 5.35 26.64
C GLU A 69 -24.76 4.54 26.80
N LEU A 70 -23.73 4.95 26.04
CA LEU A 70 -22.34 4.59 26.31
C LEU A 70 -21.73 5.69 27.18
N SER A 71 -21.34 5.35 28.40
CA SER A 71 -20.70 6.30 29.32
C SER A 71 -19.18 6.16 29.27
N VAL A 72 -18.46 7.27 29.44
CA VAL A 72 -17.00 7.26 29.57
C VAL A 72 -16.67 6.71 30.97
N ALA A 73 -16.23 5.46 31.02
CA ALA A 73 -15.87 4.80 32.28
C ALA A 73 -14.48 5.20 32.78
N ARG A 74 -13.52 5.37 31.85
CA ARG A 74 -12.14 5.77 32.14
C ARG A 74 -11.53 6.52 30.96
N ALA A 75 -10.75 7.57 31.25
CA ALA A 75 -9.73 8.09 30.34
C ALA A 75 -8.38 7.58 30.84
N SER A 76 -7.62 6.90 29.99
CA SER A 76 -6.30 6.38 30.35
C SER A 76 -5.29 6.68 29.25
N MET A 77 -4.12 7.20 29.61
CA MET A 77 -3.05 7.43 28.65
C MET A 77 -2.32 6.12 28.34
N ASP A 78 -2.24 5.77 27.06
CA ASP A 78 -1.35 4.70 26.61
C ASP A 78 0.10 5.20 26.66
N ARG A 79 0.90 4.60 27.54
CA ARG A 79 2.31 4.99 27.75
C ARG A 79 3.21 4.75 26.53
N MET A 80 2.81 3.86 25.62
CA MET A 80 3.61 3.49 24.45
C MET A 80 3.25 4.34 23.22
N SER A 81 1.98 4.70 23.04
CA SER A 81 1.54 5.58 21.95
C SER A 81 1.48 7.07 22.34
N GLY A 82 1.48 7.37 23.64
CA GLY A 82 1.36 8.73 24.18
C GLY A 82 -0.03 9.34 24.00
N ARG A 83 -1.04 8.55 23.64
CA ARG A 83 -2.41 9.01 23.37
C ARG A 83 -3.37 8.60 24.48
N ASP A 84 -4.35 9.46 24.74
CA ASP A 84 -5.46 9.14 25.62
C ASP A 84 -6.38 8.11 24.95
N LYS A 85 -6.70 7.06 25.70
CA LYS A 85 -7.71 6.06 25.36
C LYS A 85 -8.96 6.34 26.18
N LEU A 86 -10.07 6.51 25.48
CA LEU A 86 -11.40 6.58 26.07
C LEU A 86 -11.95 5.15 26.16
N VAL A 87 -12.24 4.72 27.39
CA VAL A 87 -12.95 3.48 27.65
C VAL A 87 -14.41 3.80 27.86
N LEU A 88 -15.25 3.38 26.92
CA LEU A 88 -16.70 3.53 27.00
C LEU A 88 -17.31 2.23 27.53
N ALA A 89 -18.19 2.33 28.51
CA ALA A 89 -18.96 1.22 29.05
C ALA A 89 -20.43 1.36 28.68
N CYS A 90 -21.06 0.24 28.33
CA CYS A 90 -22.51 0.19 28.17
C CYS A 90 -23.18 0.18 29.56
N MET A 91 -24.11 1.11 29.78
CA MET A 91 -24.84 1.25 31.04
C MET A 91 -26.20 0.53 31.05
N SER A 92 -26.51 -0.26 30.02
CA SER A 92 -27.80 -0.93 29.89
C SER A 92 -28.05 -1.94 31.02
N GLU A 93 -29.30 -2.01 31.46
CA GLU A 93 -29.75 -3.04 32.40
C GLU A 93 -29.71 -4.45 31.81
N ASN A 94 -29.67 -4.57 30.47
CA ASN A 94 -29.62 -5.84 29.75
C ASN A 94 -28.54 -5.86 28.63
N PRO A 95 -27.25 -5.91 29.01
CA PRO A 95 -26.14 -5.89 28.05
C PRO A 95 -26.12 -7.13 27.14
N GLU A 96 -26.64 -8.27 27.59
CA GLU A 96 -26.70 -9.49 26.77
C GLU A 96 -27.68 -9.36 25.59
N LYS A 97 -28.80 -8.65 25.76
CA LYS A 97 -29.70 -8.32 24.65
C LYS A 97 -28.97 -7.51 23.57
N LEU A 98 -28.18 -6.51 23.98
CA LEU A 98 -27.43 -5.65 23.07
C LEU A 98 -26.33 -6.44 22.35
N LEU A 99 -25.58 -7.27 23.07
CA LEU A 99 -24.60 -8.17 22.47
C LEU A 99 -25.26 -9.12 21.46
N TRP A 100 -26.45 -9.65 21.75
CA TRP A 100 -27.19 -10.49 20.81
C TRP A 100 -27.64 -9.71 19.55
N GLU A 101 -28.17 -8.50 19.71
CA GLU A 101 -28.58 -7.64 18.59
C GLU A 101 -27.40 -7.23 17.70
N LEU A 102 -26.22 -7.02 18.29
CA LEU A 102 -24.97 -6.77 17.57
C LEU A 102 -24.35 -8.05 16.96
N GLY A 103 -24.97 -9.22 17.17
CA GLY A 103 -24.45 -10.49 16.65
C GLY A 103 -23.16 -10.95 17.34
N LEU A 104 -22.92 -10.51 18.58
CA LEU A 104 -21.75 -10.82 19.41
C LEU A 104 -21.99 -12.00 20.35
N LEU A 105 -23.21 -12.55 20.40
CA LEU A 105 -23.54 -13.79 21.11
C LEU A 105 -24.02 -14.89 20.15
N LYS A 106 -23.73 -16.15 20.50
CA LYS A 106 -24.21 -17.33 19.78
C LYS A 106 -25.72 -17.51 19.96
N ARG A 107 -26.33 -18.24 19.01
CA ARG A 107 -27.76 -18.62 19.06
C ARG A 107 -28.00 -19.48 20.29
N GLY A 108 -28.95 -19.07 21.14
CA GLY A 108 -29.20 -19.69 22.44
C GLY A 108 -28.64 -18.89 23.63
N GLY A 109 -27.92 -17.80 23.38
CA GLY A 109 -27.27 -17.03 24.44
C GLY A 109 -26.06 -17.77 25.01
N GLY A 110 -25.51 -17.27 26.11
CA GLY A 110 -24.33 -17.89 26.69
C GLY A 110 -23.07 -17.42 25.96
N GLU A 111 -22.60 -18.10 24.94
CA GLU A 111 -21.23 -17.83 24.46
C GLU A 111 -21.10 -16.63 23.51
N PHE A 112 -19.93 -15.99 23.51
CA PHE A 112 -19.59 -15.00 22.51
C PHE A 112 -19.52 -15.64 21.11
N SER A 113 -20.05 -14.92 20.11
CA SER A 113 -20.00 -15.34 18.71
C SER A 113 -18.69 -14.95 18.07
N SER A 114 -17.98 -15.94 17.56
CA SER A 114 -16.89 -15.72 16.60
C SER A 114 -17.44 -15.45 15.21
N GLY A 115 -16.73 -14.62 14.44
CA GLY A 115 -17.11 -14.30 13.06
C GLY A 115 -18.22 -13.26 12.90
N ILE A 116 -18.65 -13.05 11.67
CA ILE A 116 -19.64 -12.09 11.21
C ILE A 116 -20.90 -12.84 10.77
N SER A 117 -22.01 -12.57 11.44
CA SER A 117 -23.29 -13.22 11.12
C SER A 117 -23.96 -12.56 9.91
N ARG A 118 -24.55 -13.37 9.01
CA ARG A 118 -25.45 -12.88 7.95
C ARG A 118 -26.65 -12.09 8.49
N ARG A 119 -27.03 -12.27 9.75
CA ARG A 119 -28.05 -11.42 10.40
C ARG A 119 -27.56 -9.98 10.59
N THR A 120 -26.26 -9.83 10.87
CA THR A 120 -25.62 -8.52 11.07
C THR A 120 -25.34 -7.83 9.73
N VAL A 121 -25.06 -8.60 8.69
CA VAL A 121 -24.78 -8.12 7.33
C VAL A 121 -25.70 -8.83 6.33
N PRO A 122 -27.00 -8.45 6.26
CA PRO A 122 -27.97 -9.10 5.38
C PRO A 122 -27.93 -8.61 3.92
N ASP A 123 -27.39 -7.41 3.67
CA ASP A 123 -27.38 -6.72 2.38
C ASP A 123 -26.11 -5.85 2.21
N GLU A 124 -25.95 -5.28 1.02
CA GLU A 124 -24.82 -4.45 0.60
C GLU A 124 -24.68 -3.18 1.46
N ASP A 125 -25.78 -2.48 1.78
CA ASP A 125 -25.77 -1.30 2.65
C ASP A 125 -25.20 -1.63 4.03
N CYS A 126 -25.58 -2.79 4.60
CA CYS A 126 -25.03 -3.28 5.85
C CYS A 126 -23.56 -3.71 5.71
N ALA A 127 -23.13 -4.24 4.56
CA ALA A 127 -21.73 -4.60 4.32
C ALA A 127 -20.84 -3.35 4.30
N ILE A 128 -21.25 -2.32 3.55
CA ILE A 128 -20.58 -1.02 3.51
C ILE A 128 -20.54 -0.38 4.91
N ALA A 129 -21.64 -0.43 5.66
CA ALA A 129 -21.69 0.08 7.03
C ALA A 129 -20.79 -0.71 7.99
N TYR A 130 -20.70 -2.04 7.83
CA TYR A 130 -19.78 -2.88 8.58
C TYR A 130 -18.31 -2.51 8.28
N ILE A 131 -17.97 -2.30 7.00
CA ILE A 131 -16.63 -1.87 6.58
C ILE A 131 -16.29 -0.48 7.16
N LYS A 132 -17.23 0.48 7.12
CA LYS A 132 -17.09 1.79 7.78
C LYS A 132 -16.79 1.62 9.27
N GLY A 133 -17.56 0.77 9.96
CA GLY A 133 -17.39 0.52 11.39
C GLY A 133 -16.05 -0.11 11.74
N ALA A 134 -15.62 -1.11 10.97
CA ALA A 134 -14.32 -1.74 11.11
C ALA A 134 -13.17 -0.75 10.87
N PHE A 135 -13.30 0.14 9.87
CA PHE A 135 -12.27 1.13 9.59
C PHE A 135 -12.16 2.18 10.71
N LEU A 136 -13.29 2.69 11.19
CA LEU A 136 -13.31 3.67 12.27
C LEU A 136 -12.70 3.10 13.55
N GLY A 137 -12.95 1.82 13.86
CA GLY A 137 -12.42 1.16 15.04
C GLY A 137 -10.97 0.73 14.92
N GLY A 138 -10.69 -0.25 14.05
CA GLY A 138 -9.38 -0.89 13.93
C GLY A 138 -8.64 -0.61 12.63
N GLY A 139 -9.15 0.31 11.81
CA GLY A 139 -8.60 0.63 10.50
C GLY A 139 -7.52 1.71 10.52
N SER A 140 -6.54 1.55 9.62
CA SER A 140 -5.59 2.61 9.27
C SER A 140 -5.22 2.56 7.79
N CYS A 141 -4.96 3.73 7.21
CA CYS A 141 -4.46 3.88 5.85
C CYS A 141 -3.21 4.76 5.86
N ILE A 142 -2.08 4.16 5.50
CA ILE A 142 -0.76 4.77 5.43
C ILE A 142 -0.40 4.97 3.96
N LEU A 143 -0.06 6.21 3.64
CA LEU A 143 0.43 6.59 2.33
C LEU A 143 1.97 6.68 2.34
N PRO A 144 2.62 6.45 1.20
CA PRO A 144 4.05 6.68 1.05
C PRO A 144 4.40 8.14 1.38
N ALA A 145 5.43 8.36 2.19
CA ALA A 145 6.01 9.69 2.34
C ALA A 145 6.77 10.08 1.07
N GLU A 146 6.90 11.38 0.78
CA GLU A 146 7.76 11.87 -0.30
C GLU A 146 9.20 11.37 -0.10
N GLY A 147 9.79 10.76 -1.13
CA GLY A 147 11.12 10.13 -1.05
C GLY A 147 11.20 8.86 -0.18
N GLY A 148 10.10 8.43 0.44
CA GLY A 148 10.04 7.27 1.32
C GLY A 148 9.96 5.93 0.58
N LYS A 149 10.51 4.89 1.21
CA LYS A 149 10.39 3.48 0.76
C LYS A 149 9.06 2.83 1.18
N THR A 150 8.26 3.50 2.01
CA THR A 150 6.98 2.96 2.46
C THR A 150 6.02 2.85 1.25
N GLY A 151 5.27 1.75 1.20
CA GLY A 151 4.25 1.51 0.18
C GLY A 151 2.91 2.09 0.60
N TYR A 152 1.92 1.96 -0.28
CA TYR A 152 0.52 2.11 0.10
C TYR A 152 0.12 0.95 1.01
N HIS A 153 -0.55 1.25 2.10
CA HIS A 153 -0.94 0.22 3.07
C HIS A 153 -2.23 0.62 3.79
N LEU A 154 -3.32 -0.04 3.43
CA LEU A 154 -4.59 0.01 4.15
C LEU A 154 -4.70 -1.28 4.98
N GLU A 155 -5.03 -1.18 6.26
CA GLU A 155 -5.17 -2.34 7.14
C GLU A 155 -6.31 -2.20 8.15
N PHE A 156 -6.79 -3.35 8.63
CA PHE A 156 -7.80 -3.51 9.66
C PHE A 156 -7.31 -4.56 10.66
N VAL A 157 -7.35 -4.25 11.94
CA VAL A 157 -6.89 -5.15 13.00
C VAL A 157 -8.08 -5.80 13.69
N PHE A 158 -8.07 -7.14 13.76
CA PHE A 158 -9.04 -7.94 14.48
C PHE A 158 -8.35 -8.82 15.53
N PRO A 159 -8.90 -8.94 16.75
CA PRO A 159 -8.37 -9.85 17.75
C PRO A 159 -8.45 -11.32 17.32
N GLU A 160 -9.46 -11.69 16.53
CA GLU A 160 -9.73 -13.08 16.14
C GLU A 160 -9.57 -13.29 14.63
N LYS A 161 -8.80 -14.31 14.25
CA LYS A 161 -8.56 -14.70 12.85
C LYS A 161 -9.82 -15.04 12.07
N ARG A 162 -10.78 -15.74 12.69
CA ARG A 162 -12.04 -16.11 12.02
C ARG A 162 -12.80 -14.86 11.56
N THR A 163 -12.94 -13.87 12.44
CA THR A 163 -13.58 -12.59 12.12
C THR A 163 -12.83 -11.87 11.00
N ALA A 164 -11.49 -11.91 10.99
CA ALA A 164 -10.68 -11.31 9.92
C ALA A 164 -10.88 -11.99 8.56
N GLU A 165 -10.95 -13.33 8.49
CA GLU A 165 -11.19 -14.05 7.23
C GLU A 165 -12.61 -13.82 6.70
N GLU A 166 -13.61 -13.79 7.58
CA GLU A 166 -15.00 -13.48 7.19
C GLU A 166 -15.13 -12.01 6.75
N PHE A 167 -14.40 -11.08 7.39
CA PHE A 167 -14.31 -9.69 6.93
C PHE A 167 -13.63 -9.57 5.57
N ARG A 168 -12.57 -10.34 5.31
CA ARG A 168 -11.97 -10.44 3.97
C ARG A 168 -12.99 -10.93 2.94
N GLY A 169 -13.89 -11.85 3.32
CA GLY A 169 -15.01 -12.28 2.49
C GLY A 169 -15.93 -11.12 2.12
N LEU A 170 -16.35 -10.33 3.11
CA LEU A 170 -17.17 -9.13 2.86
C LEU A 170 -16.46 -8.12 1.95
N LEU A 171 -15.17 -7.86 2.17
CA LEU A 171 -14.41 -7.00 1.27
C LEU A 171 -14.40 -7.54 -0.17
N ALA A 172 -14.29 -8.86 -0.35
CA ALA A 172 -14.28 -9.46 -1.68
C ALA A 172 -15.65 -9.39 -2.40
N GLU A 173 -16.77 -9.39 -1.66
CA GLU A 173 -18.11 -9.15 -2.22
C GLU A 173 -18.22 -7.73 -2.80
N GLU A 174 -17.52 -6.77 -2.21
CA GLU A 174 -17.37 -5.38 -2.70
C GLU A 174 -16.19 -5.20 -3.68
N GLU A 175 -15.67 -6.29 -4.25
CA GLU A 175 -14.50 -6.33 -5.16
C GLU A 175 -13.17 -5.80 -4.55
N LEU A 176 -13.12 -5.64 -3.22
CA LEU A 176 -11.94 -5.16 -2.49
C LEU A 176 -10.99 -6.31 -2.12
N ILE A 177 -10.12 -6.68 -3.06
CA ILE A 177 -9.17 -7.79 -2.86
C ILE A 177 -8.16 -7.48 -1.75
N SER A 178 -8.22 -8.28 -0.68
CA SER A 178 -7.38 -8.14 0.51
C SER A 178 -6.66 -9.45 0.90
N LYS A 179 -5.67 -9.34 1.79
CA LYS A 179 -4.93 -10.46 2.36
C LYS A 179 -5.02 -10.44 3.88
N VAL A 180 -4.94 -11.61 4.50
CA VAL A 180 -4.90 -11.75 5.97
C VAL A 180 -3.50 -12.21 6.40
N VAL A 181 -2.99 -11.64 7.49
CA VAL A 181 -1.74 -12.05 8.13
C VAL A 181 -1.90 -11.98 9.65
N GLU A 182 -1.18 -12.83 10.39
CA GLU A 182 -1.08 -12.70 11.84
C GLU A 182 0.07 -11.76 12.21
N ARG A 183 -0.20 -10.76 13.06
CA ARG A 183 0.78 -9.80 13.55
C ARG A 183 0.56 -9.53 15.03
N SER A 184 1.58 -9.81 15.84
CA SER A 184 1.55 -9.58 17.31
C SER A 184 0.36 -10.22 18.03
N GLY A 185 -0.04 -11.43 17.62
CA GLY A 185 -1.17 -12.17 18.20
C GLY A 185 -2.56 -11.71 17.71
N ALA A 186 -2.65 -10.70 16.84
CA ALA A 186 -3.88 -10.28 16.18
C ALA A 186 -3.88 -10.71 14.70
N ALA A 187 -5.06 -10.75 14.09
CA ALA A 187 -5.22 -10.95 12.66
C ALA A 187 -5.40 -9.59 11.96
N VAL A 188 -4.62 -9.36 10.91
CA VAL A 188 -4.60 -8.11 10.15
C VAL A 188 -5.04 -8.37 8.72
N VAL A 189 -6.15 -7.74 8.32
CA VAL A 189 -6.60 -7.71 6.92
C VAL A 189 -5.98 -6.49 6.26
N TYR A 190 -5.29 -6.64 5.13
CA TYR A 190 -4.59 -5.54 4.50
C TYR A 190 -4.69 -5.52 2.97
N ILE A 191 -4.57 -4.30 2.42
CA ILE A 191 -4.63 -3.97 0.99
C ILE A 191 -3.42 -3.08 0.65
N LYS A 192 -2.73 -3.39 -0.46
CA LYS A 192 -1.57 -2.62 -0.96
C LYS A 192 -1.74 -2.07 -2.38
N SER A 193 -2.74 -2.55 -3.12
CA SER A 193 -3.04 -2.05 -4.46
C SER A 193 -3.59 -0.64 -4.37
N LYS A 194 -3.10 0.25 -5.23
CA LYS A 194 -3.58 1.64 -5.30
C LYS A 194 -5.01 1.68 -5.87
N GLU A 195 -5.32 0.79 -6.80
CA GLU A 195 -6.64 0.61 -7.41
C GLU A 195 -7.65 0.23 -6.32
N THR A 196 -7.39 -0.86 -5.57
CA THR A 196 -8.29 -1.31 -4.51
C THR A 196 -8.43 -0.30 -3.37
N ILE A 197 -7.38 0.48 -3.05
CA ILE A 197 -7.50 1.57 -2.05
C ILE A 197 -8.37 2.71 -2.59
N SER A 198 -8.28 3.03 -3.88
CA SER A 198 -9.15 4.01 -4.53
C SER A 198 -10.62 3.56 -4.49
N ASP A 199 -10.89 2.30 -4.83
CA ASP A 199 -12.24 1.72 -4.81
C ASP A 199 -12.81 1.71 -3.38
N PHE A 200 -11.99 1.33 -2.40
CA PHE A 200 -12.35 1.41 -0.98
C PHE A 200 -12.77 2.83 -0.57
N LEU A 201 -11.98 3.86 -0.92
CA LEU A 201 -12.33 5.24 -0.59
C LEU A 201 -13.62 5.69 -1.31
N SER A 202 -13.85 5.21 -2.53
CA SER A 202 -15.06 5.48 -3.30
C SER A 202 -16.32 4.89 -2.64
N ILE A 203 -16.30 3.60 -2.29
CA ILE A 203 -17.43 2.90 -1.66
C ILE A 203 -17.78 3.50 -0.29
N LEU A 204 -16.77 3.96 0.46
CA LEU A 204 -17.02 4.68 1.71
C LEU A 204 -17.61 6.08 1.52
N GLY A 205 -17.53 6.63 0.32
CA GLY A 205 -17.90 8.01 0.03
C GLY A 205 -16.87 9.03 0.52
N ALA A 206 -15.61 8.62 0.70
CA ALA A 206 -14.54 9.49 1.17
C ALA A 206 -13.93 10.30 0.01
N GLU A 207 -14.75 11.14 -0.65
CA GLU A 207 -14.42 11.88 -1.88
C GLU A 207 -13.19 12.79 -1.76
N SER A 208 -13.09 13.52 -0.66
CA SER A 208 -11.95 14.41 -0.40
C SER A 208 -10.67 13.62 -0.21
N SER A 209 -10.77 12.50 0.53
CA SER A 209 -9.65 11.59 0.76
C SER A 209 -9.23 10.86 -0.52
N LEU A 210 -10.21 10.45 -1.34
CA LEU A 210 -9.99 9.86 -2.65
C LEU A 210 -9.27 10.83 -3.58
N LYS A 211 -9.71 12.09 -3.66
CA LYS A 211 -9.04 13.12 -4.46
C LYS A 211 -7.58 13.30 -4.04
N LYS A 212 -7.32 13.47 -2.74
CA LYS A 212 -5.94 13.59 -2.21
C LYS A 212 -5.10 12.37 -2.54
N PHE A 213 -5.68 11.17 -2.47
CA PHE A 213 -5.00 9.93 -2.80
C PHE A 213 -4.64 9.86 -4.29
N SER A 214 -5.57 10.19 -5.17
CA SER A 214 -5.37 10.21 -6.63
C SER A 214 -4.27 11.20 -7.05
N GLU A 215 -4.27 12.42 -6.49
CA GLU A 215 -3.22 13.42 -6.74
C GLU A 215 -1.83 12.91 -6.32
N LEU A 216 -1.75 12.21 -5.18
CA LEU A 216 -0.50 11.63 -4.71
C LEU A 216 -0.03 10.48 -5.60
N VAL A 217 -0.95 9.61 -6.05
CA VAL A 217 -0.65 8.51 -6.98
C VAL A 217 -0.10 9.06 -8.30
N GLU A 218 -0.77 10.07 -8.88
CA GLU A 218 -0.37 10.68 -10.15
C GLU A 218 1.05 11.26 -10.07
N ARG A 219 1.32 12.11 -9.07
CA ARG A 219 2.66 12.69 -8.86
C ARG A 219 3.73 11.62 -8.68
N ARG A 220 3.43 10.53 -7.95
CA ARG A 220 4.41 9.45 -7.72
C ARG A 220 4.67 8.65 -8.99
N ASP A 221 3.65 8.37 -9.79
CA ASP A 221 3.80 7.67 -11.06
C ASP A 221 4.56 8.50 -12.09
N GLU A 222 4.39 9.83 -12.09
CA GLU A 222 5.20 10.75 -12.87
C GLU A 222 6.67 10.76 -12.42
N ALA A 223 6.93 10.95 -11.13
CA ALA A 223 8.29 10.94 -10.57
C ALA A 223 9.01 9.60 -10.85
N ASN A 224 8.31 8.47 -10.70
CA ASN A 224 8.84 7.15 -11.01
C ASN A 224 9.14 6.97 -12.50
N ARG A 225 8.30 7.51 -13.41
CA ARG A 225 8.58 7.51 -14.85
C ARG A 225 9.80 8.36 -15.18
N SER A 226 9.91 9.56 -14.63
CA SER A 226 11.06 10.45 -14.81
C SER A 226 12.36 9.82 -14.30
N ASN A 227 12.34 9.25 -13.09
CA ASN A 227 13.48 8.55 -12.51
C ASN A 227 13.92 7.34 -13.36
N ARG A 228 12.97 6.56 -13.89
CA ARG A 228 13.30 5.46 -14.81
C ARG A 228 13.92 5.97 -16.11
N ALA A 229 13.42 7.06 -16.67
CA ALA A 229 13.98 7.68 -17.87
C ALA A 229 15.40 8.20 -17.60
N ALA A 230 15.59 8.98 -16.54
CA ALA A 230 16.89 9.51 -16.13
C ALA A 230 17.92 8.38 -15.89
N ASN A 231 17.53 7.34 -15.15
CA ASN A 231 18.40 6.17 -14.92
C ASN A 231 18.74 5.42 -16.22
N CYS A 232 17.80 5.35 -17.18
CA CYS A 232 18.07 4.77 -18.49
C CYS A 232 19.09 5.62 -19.28
N PHE A 233 18.94 6.95 -19.29
CA PHE A 233 19.90 7.85 -19.94
C PHE A 233 21.28 7.79 -19.31
N SER A 234 21.38 7.96 -17.98
CA SER A 234 22.66 7.91 -17.26
C SER A 234 23.34 6.55 -17.40
N GLY A 235 22.59 5.46 -17.22
CA GLY A 235 23.13 4.11 -17.38
C GLY A 235 23.60 3.79 -18.80
N ASN A 236 22.93 4.34 -19.83
CA ASN A 236 23.37 4.20 -21.21
C ASN A 236 24.58 5.08 -21.52
N ALA A 237 24.65 6.28 -20.95
CA ALA A 237 25.80 7.18 -21.10
C ALA A 237 27.07 6.56 -20.49
N ASP A 238 26.99 6.04 -19.26
CA ASP A 238 28.13 5.41 -18.57
C ASP A 238 28.64 4.16 -19.31
N LYS A 239 27.73 3.30 -19.77
CA LYS A 239 28.09 2.12 -20.58
C LYS A 239 28.73 2.50 -21.91
N SER A 240 28.23 3.56 -22.55
CA SER A 240 28.77 4.04 -23.82
C SER A 240 30.15 4.66 -23.64
N ALA A 241 30.36 5.45 -22.58
CA ALA A 241 31.66 6.02 -22.24
C ALA A 241 32.70 4.93 -21.91
N THR A 242 32.32 3.95 -21.09
CA THR A 242 33.19 2.81 -20.74
C THR A 242 33.57 2.00 -21.98
N ALA A 243 32.61 1.74 -22.87
CA ALA A 243 32.87 1.05 -24.13
C ALA A 243 33.81 1.84 -25.05
N ALA A 244 33.62 3.16 -25.17
CA ALA A 244 34.48 4.01 -25.99
C ALA A 244 35.93 4.00 -25.49
N VAL A 245 36.15 4.10 -24.18
CA VAL A 245 37.49 4.00 -23.58
C VAL A 245 38.12 2.64 -23.87
N ARG A 246 37.37 1.54 -23.67
CA ARG A 246 37.86 0.19 -23.96
C ARG A 246 38.26 0.02 -25.44
N GLN A 247 37.44 0.52 -26.36
CA GLN A 247 37.71 0.48 -27.80
C GLN A 247 38.98 1.25 -28.15
N VAL A 248 39.16 2.45 -27.61
CA VAL A 248 40.37 3.26 -27.83
C VAL A 248 41.62 2.53 -27.32
N LEU A 249 41.56 1.92 -26.14
CA LEU A 249 42.68 1.15 -25.59
C LEU A 249 43.00 -0.08 -26.45
N ALA A 250 41.98 -0.82 -26.91
CA ALA A 250 42.17 -1.96 -27.80
C ALA A 250 42.85 -1.55 -29.12
N ILE A 251 42.40 -0.46 -29.73
CA ILE A 251 42.99 0.06 -30.97
C ILE A 251 44.45 0.47 -30.76
N ARG A 252 44.76 1.18 -29.66
CA ARG A 252 46.14 1.59 -29.33
C ARG A 252 47.07 0.41 -29.07
N ALA A 253 46.55 -0.68 -28.48
CA ALA A 253 47.33 -1.90 -28.30
C ALA A 253 47.72 -2.51 -29.66
N ILE A 254 46.76 -2.61 -30.59
CA ILE A 254 47.03 -3.09 -31.96
C ILE A 254 48.03 -2.17 -32.67
N GLU A 255 47.85 -0.84 -32.58
CA GLU A 255 48.74 0.14 -33.19
C GLU A 255 50.19 -0.02 -32.75
N ARG A 256 50.41 -0.33 -31.46
CA ARG A 256 51.76 -0.47 -30.89
C ARG A 256 52.45 -1.78 -31.29
N GLU A 257 51.73 -2.90 -31.29
CA GLU A 257 52.34 -4.23 -31.45
C GLU A 257 52.39 -4.67 -32.92
N GLU A 258 51.33 -4.42 -33.68
CA GLU A 258 51.19 -4.92 -35.07
C GLU A 258 51.04 -3.78 -36.08
N GLY A 259 50.68 -2.57 -35.66
CA GLY A 259 50.45 -1.43 -36.55
C GLY A 259 49.07 -1.49 -37.24
N LEU A 260 48.37 -0.35 -37.30
CA LEU A 260 47.01 -0.29 -37.86
C LEU A 260 46.94 -0.56 -39.36
N GLU A 261 48.05 -0.44 -40.09
CA GLU A 261 48.11 -0.71 -41.53
C GLU A 261 47.93 -2.18 -41.90
N ASN A 262 48.15 -3.08 -40.94
CA ASN A 262 48.00 -4.52 -41.13
C ASN A 262 46.55 -5.00 -40.93
N LEU A 263 45.64 -4.11 -40.54
CA LEU A 263 44.22 -4.42 -40.44
C LEU A 263 43.56 -4.42 -41.83
N GLU A 264 42.52 -5.24 -42.00
CA GLU A 264 41.61 -5.15 -43.15
C GLU A 264 41.09 -3.71 -43.31
N THR A 265 40.92 -3.24 -44.55
CA THR A 265 40.56 -1.85 -44.89
C THR A 265 39.41 -1.31 -44.03
N GLU A 266 38.35 -2.09 -43.87
CA GLU A 266 37.17 -1.73 -43.11
C GLU A 266 37.44 -1.56 -41.60
N LEU A 267 38.32 -2.39 -41.02
CA LEU A 267 38.70 -2.30 -39.62
C LEU A 267 39.66 -1.14 -39.39
N LYS A 268 40.57 -0.88 -40.33
CA LYS A 268 41.49 0.25 -40.30
C LYS A 268 40.76 1.58 -40.30
N GLU A 269 39.81 1.75 -41.21
CA GLU A 269 38.96 2.95 -41.28
C GLU A 269 38.21 3.16 -39.96
N THR A 270 37.66 2.09 -39.41
CA THR A 270 36.90 2.19 -38.17
C THR A 270 37.78 2.49 -36.95
N ALA A 271 38.99 1.92 -36.90
CA ALA A 271 39.99 2.19 -35.87
C ALA A 271 40.41 3.66 -35.85
N ARG A 272 40.76 4.21 -37.02
CA ARG A 272 41.14 5.62 -37.18
C ARG A 272 39.99 6.55 -36.80
N ALA A 273 38.79 6.28 -37.30
CA ALA A 273 37.62 7.09 -37.00
C ALA A 273 37.32 7.12 -35.49
N ARG A 274 37.48 5.99 -34.78
CA ARG A 274 37.29 5.89 -33.32
C ARG A 274 38.39 6.65 -32.55
N LEU A 275 39.64 6.62 -32.99
CA LEU A 275 40.74 7.38 -32.37
C LEU A 275 40.61 8.89 -32.57
N GLU A 276 40.19 9.32 -33.76
CA GLU A 276 39.95 10.73 -34.07
C GLU A 276 38.72 11.29 -33.35
N ASN A 277 37.76 10.43 -33.00
CA ASN A 277 36.49 10.82 -32.42
C ASN A 277 36.17 9.98 -31.17
N PRO A 278 37.00 10.06 -30.11
CA PRO A 278 36.90 9.17 -28.96
C PRO A 278 35.64 9.42 -28.10
N SER A 279 35.07 10.63 -28.19
CA SER A 279 33.87 11.05 -27.45
C SER A 279 32.55 10.72 -28.15
N LEU A 280 32.56 10.38 -29.43
CA LEU A 280 31.31 10.09 -30.17
C LEU A 280 30.73 8.75 -29.74
N SER A 281 29.41 8.65 -29.69
CA SER A 281 28.72 7.36 -29.54
C SER A 281 28.96 6.48 -30.77
N LEU A 282 28.65 5.17 -30.66
CA LEU A 282 28.66 4.27 -31.83
C LEU A 282 27.64 4.69 -32.91
N LYS A 283 26.56 5.39 -32.53
CA LYS A 283 25.58 5.87 -33.51
C LYS A 283 26.17 7.00 -34.35
N GLU A 284 26.71 8.02 -33.69
CA GLU A 284 27.32 9.18 -34.36
C GLU A 284 28.55 8.79 -35.19
N LEU A 285 29.37 7.84 -34.70
CA LEU A 285 30.50 7.35 -35.49
C LEU A 285 30.05 6.55 -36.72
N ALA A 286 28.94 5.80 -36.63
CA ALA A 286 28.41 5.06 -37.76
C ALA A 286 27.85 6.00 -38.83
N GLU A 287 27.17 7.08 -38.40
CA GLU A 287 26.70 8.15 -39.29
C GLU A 287 27.87 8.85 -40.00
N LYS A 288 28.95 9.15 -39.28
CA LYS A 288 30.18 9.75 -39.86
C LYS A 288 30.87 8.86 -40.90
N LEU A 289 30.75 7.54 -40.75
CA LEU A 289 31.29 6.55 -41.67
C LEU A 289 30.27 6.09 -42.73
N GLU A 290 29.06 6.68 -42.74
CA GLU A 290 27.97 6.32 -43.64
C GLU A 290 27.60 4.82 -43.62
N ILE A 291 27.74 4.17 -42.47
CA ILE A 291 27.37 2.77 -42.26
C ILE A 291 26.30 2.60 -41.19
N SER A 292 25.67 1.43 -41.12
CA SER A 292 24.72 1.14 -40.04
C SER A 292 25.44 0.97 -38.69
N LYS A 293 24.77 1.37 -37.61
CA LYS A 293 25.25 1.14 -36.23
C LYS A 293 25.61 -0.32 -35.96
N SER A 294 24.87 -1.27 -36.56
CA SER A 294 25.14 -2.71 -36.42
C SER A 294 26.44 -3.12 -37.10
N CYS A 295 26.69 -2.62 -38.33
CA CYS A 295 27.94 -2.86 -39.05
C CYS A 295 29.15 -2.34 -38.25
N LEU A 296 29.06 -1.09 -37.77
CA LEU A 296 30.11 -0.48 -36.93
C LEU A 296 30.38 -1.31 -35.66
N ASN A 297 29.33 -1.75 -34.97
CA ASN A 297 29.45 -2.54 -33.75
C ASN A 297 30.16 -3.88 -34.02
N HIS A 298 29.84 -4.53 -35.15
CA HIS A 298 30.50 -5.77 -35.56
C HIS A 298 32.00 -5.54 -35.83
N ARG A 299 32.35 -4.46 -36.53
CA ARG A 299 33.76 -4.07 -36.76
C ARG A 299 34.49 -3.81 -35.43
N MET A 300 33.89 -3.07 -34.49
CA MET A 300 34.50 -2.83 -33.17
C MET A 300 34.70 -4.10 -32.35
N ARG A 301 33.77 -5.05 -32.38
CA ARG A 301 33.97 -6.34 -31.72
C ARG A 301 35.16 -7.09 -32.28
N LYS A 302 35.31 -7.14 -33.61
CA LYS A 302 36.48 -7.77 -34.25
C LYS A 302 37.79 -7.12 -33.82
N ILE A 303 37.84 -5.78 -33.72
CA ILE A 303 39.03 -5.07 -33.23
C ILE A 303 39.34 -5.43 -31.78
N GLU A 304 38.33 -5.43 -30.90
CA GLU A 304 38.52 -5.83 -29.49
C GLU A 304 39.01 -7.28 -29.35
N GLU A 305 38.49 -8.19 -30.18
CA GLU A 305 38.93 -9.59 -30.26
C GLU A 305 40.39 -9.72 -30.73
N LEU A 306 40.81 -8.95 -31.74
CA LEU A 306 42.20 -8.90 -32.21
C LEU A 306 43.14 -8.40 -31.11
N ALA A 307 42.80 -7.28 -30.46
CA ALA A 307 43.59 -6.73 -29.36
C ALA A 307 43.73 -7.71 -28.18
N SER A 308 42.68 -8.48 -27.91
CA SER A 308 42.69 -9.51 -26.85
C SER A 308 43.65 -10.66 -27.18
N LYS A 309 43.75 -11.07 -28.45
CA LYS A 309 44.71 -12.10 -28.89
C LYS A 309 46.16 -11.63 -28.78
N ILE A 310 46.41 -10.36 -29.08
CA ILE A 310 47.74 -9.74 -28.95
C ILE A 310 48.16 -9.68 -27.49
N SER A 311 47.26 -9.28 -26.59
CA SER A 311 47.54 -9.16 -25.16
C SER A 311 47.70 -10.50 -24.42
N ALA A 312 47.33 -11.61 -25.07
CA ALA A 312 47.44 -12.98 -24.53
C ALA A 312 48.73 -13.71 -24.98
N LYS A 313 49.54 -13.08 -25.84
CA LYS A 313 50.90 -13.52 -26.18
C LYS A 313 51.91 -12.93 -25.20
#